data_AF-A0A067LF70-F1
#
_entry.id   AF-A0A067LF70-F1
#
_cell.length_a   1.000
_cell.length_b   1.000
_cell.length_c   1.000
_cell.angle_alpha   90.00
_cell.angle_beta   90.00
_cell.angle_gamma   90.00
#
_symmetry.space_group_name_H-M   'P 1'
#
loop_
_entity.id
_entity.type
_entity.pdbx_description
1 polymer ?
#
loop_
_entity_poly.entity_id
_entity_poly.type
_entity_poly.pdbx_seq_one_letter_code
_entity_poly.pdbx_strand_id
1 'polypeptide(L)' 'MALPNMKSFMLCLALISLAMLNQIDAKHINPAVLDPCLRSGNKLPGCHANKGKPREEANKYNRGCLNINRCRNRKFK' A
#
# COMPACT_ATOMS: atom_id res chain seq x y z
N MET A 1 34.68 30.70 23.90
CA MET A 1 33.44 30.11 23.34
C MET A 1 32.66 31.24 22.70
N ALA A 2 32.71 31.35 21.36
CA ALA A 2 32.02 32.42 20.65
C ALA A 2 30.51 32.12 20.63
N LEU A 3 29.70 33.02 21.19
CA LEU A 3 28.25 32.91 21.13
C LEU A 3 27.80 33.16 19.68
N PRO A 4 27.09 32.20 19.06
CA PRO A 4 26.61 32.37 17.69
C PRO A 4 25.59 33.52 17.62
N ASN A 5 25.71 34.36 16.60
CA ASN A 5 24.72 35.40 16.30
C ASN A 5 23.30 34.83 16.35
N MET A 6 22.36 35.50 17.04
CA MET A 6 21.00 34.96 17.28
C MET A 6 20.31 34.46 15.99
N LYS A 7 20.56 35.15 14.87
CA LYS A 7 20.07 34.75 13.53
C LYS A 7 20.66 33.41 13.05
N SER A 8 21.95 33.20 13.26
CA SER A 8 22.65 31.94 12.93
C SER A 8 22.15 30.79 13.79
N PHE A 9 21.85 31.05 15.06
CA PHE A 9 21.33 30.01 15.96
C PHE A 9 19.92 29.58 15.58
N MET A 10 19.05 30.55 15.27
CA MET A 10 17.69 30.28 14.79
C MET A 10 17.70 29.51 13.46
N LEU A 11 18.60 29.87 12.54
CA LEU A 11 18.76 29.15 11.26
C LEU A 11 19.18 27.69 11.48
N CYS A 12 20.14 27.43 12.38
CA CYS A 12 20.56 26.08 12.72
C CYS A 12 19.42 25.24 13.30
N LEU A 13 18.63 25.79 14.23
CA LEU A 13 17.48 25.09 14.81
C LEU A 13 16.39 24.77 13.77
N ALA A 14 16.15 25.69 12.83
CA ALA A 14 15.22 25.47 11.72
C ALA A 14 15.66 24.33 10.78
N LEU A 15 16.95 24.23 10.48
CA LEU A 15 17.49 23.14 9.66
C LEU A 15 17.42 21.78 10.35
N ILE A 16 17.71 21.72 11.65
CA ILE A 16 17.63 20.48 12.44
C ILE A 16 16.19 19.98 12.53
N SER A 17 15.22 20.89 12.76
CA SER A 17 13.80 20.53 12.82
C SER A 17 13.27 20.03 11.47
N LEU A 18 13.69 20.65 10.36
CA LEU A 18 13.32 20.18 9.01
C LEU A 18 13.92 18.80 8.69
N ALA A 19 15.17 18.54 9.11
CA ALA A 19 15.82 17.25 8.90
C ALA A 19 15.12 16.12 9.67
N MET A 20 14.64 16.40 10.89
CA MET A 20 13.90 15.43 11.72
C MET A 20 12.51 15.12 11.16
N LEU A 21 11.84 16.09 10.52
CA LEU A 21 10.52 15.89 9.88
C LEU A 21 10.57 14.97 8.65
N ASN A 22 11.73 14.87 7.99
CA ASN A 22 11.89 13.98 6.82
C ASN A 22 12.13 12.52 7.21
N GLN A 23 12.29 12.20 8.50
CA GLN A 23 12.42 10.83 9.00
C GLN A 23 11.07 10.20 9.38
N ILE A 24 9.99 10.56 8.69
CA ILE A 24 8.78 9.75 8.75
C ILE A 24 9.07 8.46 8.00
N ASP A 25 9.52 7.45 8.73
CA ASP A 25 9.65 6.09 8.24
C ASP A 25 8.32 5.70 7.60
N ALA A 26 8.31 5.61 6.26
CA ALA A 26 7.24 4.98 5.53
C ALA A 26 7.24 3.50 5.92
N LYS A 27 6.52 3.17 7.00
CA LYS A 27 6.37 1.80 7.49
C LYS A 27 5.86 0.97 6.32
N HIS A 28 6.70 0.07 5.83
CA HIS A 28 6.31 -0.87 4.81
C HIS A 28 5.20 -1.75 5.38
N ILE A 29 4.00 -1.58 4.83
CA ILE A 29 2.86 -2.43 5.18
C ILE A 29 3.18 -3.82 4.65
N ASN A 30 3.02 -4.84 5.49
CA ASN A 30 3.17 -6.22 5.05
C ASN A 30 2.19 -6.45 3.88
N PRO A 31 2.67 -6.88 2.70
CA PRO A 31 1.82 -7.05 1.52
C PRO A 31 0.66 -8.04 1.74
N ALA A 32 0.79 -8.97 2.68
CA ALA A 32 -0.29 -9.87 3.10
C ALA A 32 -1.48 -9.15 3.77
N VAL A 33 -1.33 -7.90 4.20
CA VAL A 33 -2.46 -7.08 4.68
C VAL A 33 -3.35 -6.64 3.52
N LEU A 34 -2.76 -6.38 2.36
CA LEU A 34 -3.45 -5.89 1.17
C LEU A 34 -3.89 -7.03 0.24
N ASP A 35 -3.14 -8.14 0.21
CA ASP A 35 -3.40 -9.28 -0.65
C ASP A 35 -3.89 -10.50 0.15
N PRO A 36 -5.19 -10.86 0.05
CA PRO A 36 -5.75 -12.05 0.66
C PRO A 36 -5.06 -13.36 0.24
N CYS A 37 -4.58 -13.44 -1.01
CA CYS A 37 -3.88 -14.64 -1.49
C CYS A 37 -2.54 -14.82 -0.78
N LEU A 38 -1.77 -13.74 -0.63
CA LEU A 38 -0.53 -13.76 0.14
C LEU A 38 -0.79 -14.09 1.61
N ARG A 39 -1.86 -13.54 2.20
CA ARG A 39 -2.27 -13.85 3.58
C ARG A 39 -2.57 -15.32 3.80
N SER A 40 -3.25 -15.95 2.84
CA SER A 40 -3.68 -17.33 2.95
C SER A 40 -2.64 -18.35 2.44
N GLY A 41 -1.47 -17.90 2.01
CA GLY A 41 -0.49 -18.76 1.33
C GLY A 41 -1.05 -19.44 0.09
N ASN A 42 -1.88 -18.72 -0.68
CA ASN A 42 -2.55 -19.18 -1.90
C ASN A 42 -3.55 -20.34 -1.72
N LYS A 43 -4.04 -20.61 -0.51
CA LYS A 43 -5.07 -21.65 -0.28
C LYS A 43 -6.50 -21.22 -0.66
N LEU A 44 -6.75 -19.92 -0.81
CA LEU A 44 -8.08 -19.41 -1.14
C LEU A 44 -8.46 -19.77 -2.60
N PRO A 45 -9.75 -20.04 -2.88
CA PRO A 45 -10.23 -20.26 -4.24
C PRO A 45 -9.90 -19.07 -5.15
N GLY A 46 -9.39 -19.36 -6.35
CA GLY A 46 -8.98 -18.35 -7.33
C GLY A 46 -7.59 -17.74 -7.10
N CYS A 47 -6.88 -18.10 -6.02
CA CYS A 47 -5.48 -17.77 -5.83
C CYS A 47 -4.58 -18.80 -6.52
N HIS A 48 -3.56 -18.33 -7.25
CA HIS A 48 -2.64 -19.22 -7.94
C HIS A 48 -1.37 -19.45 -7.08
N ALA A 49 -0.84 -20.68 -7.08
CA ALA A 49 0.46 -20.97 -6.45
C ALA A 49 1.64 -20.22 -7.10
N ASN A 50 1.45 -19.77 -8.35
CA ASN A 50 2.45 -19.04 -9.11
C ASN A 50 2.12 -17.55 -9.02
N LYS A 51 3.02 -16.77 -8.42
CA LYS A 51 2.84 -15.33 -8.16
C LYS A 51 2.72 -14.47 -9.43
N GLY A 52 3.16 -14.99 -10.58
CA GLY A 52 3.10 -14.27 -11.86
C GLY A 52 1.79 -14.45 -12.63
N LYS A 53 0.88 -15.32 -12.17
CA LYS A 53 -0.38 -15.57 -12.86
C LYS A 53 -1.52 -14.72 -12.28
N PRO A 54 -2.43 -14.24 -13.13
CA PRO A 54 -3.62 -13.52 -12.66
C PRO A 54 -4.49 -14.44 -11.79
N ARG A 55 -5.30 -13.83 -10.92
CA ARG A 55 -6.31 -14.56 -10.15
C ARG A 55 -7.30 -15.23 -11.10
N GLU A 56 -7.61 -16.48 -10.81
CA GLU A 56 -8.63 -17.24 -11.52
C GLU A 56 -9.99 -17.04 -10.86
N GLU A 57 -11.06 -17.30 -11.61
CA GLU A 57 -12.40 -17.29 -11.04
C GLU A 57 -12.50 -18.35 -9.95
N ALA A 58 -12.91 -17.93 -8.75
CA ALA A 58 -13.06 -18.82 -7.62
C ALA A 58 -14.11 -19.93 -7.85
N ASN A 59 -15.08 -19.69 -8.75
CA ASN A 59 -16.18 -20.59 -9.04
C ASN A 59 -16.39 -20.71 -10.55
N LYS A 60 -16.75 -21.91 -11.03
CA LYS A 60 -17.09 -22.18 -12.44
C LYS A 60 -18.35 -21.45 -12.93
N TYR A 61 -19.22 -21.04 -12.00
CA TYR A 61 -20.44 -20.32 -12.32
C TYR A 61 -20.21 -18.83 -12.09
N ASN A 62 -20.09 -18.09 -13.18
CA ASN A 62 -20.09 -16.64 -13.14
C ASN A 62 -21.52 -16.18 -12.83
N ARG A 63 -21.80 -15.78 -11.59
CA ARG A 63 -23.08 -15.09 -11.30
C ARG A 63 -23.17 -13.73 -12.01
N GLY A 64 -22.12 -13.34 -12.73
CA GLY A 64 -21.99 -12.05 -13.38
C GLY A 64 -22.15 -10.93 -12.37
N CYS A 65 -22.20 -9.72 -12.88
CA CYS A 65 -22.81 -8.65 -12.13
C CYS A 65 -24.30 -8.59 -12.46
N LEU A 66 -25.16 -8.75 -11.47
CA LEU A 66 -26.55 -8.32 -11.60
C LEU A 66 -26.59 -6.79 -11.44
N ASN A 67 -27.38 -6.08 -12.25
CA ASN A 67 -27.50 -4.62 -12.24
C ASN A 67 -27.76 -4.03 -10.83
N ILE A 68 -28.44 -4.79 -9.98
CA ILE A 68 -28.70 -4.46 -8.56
C ILE A 68 -27.42 -4.30 -7.72
N ASN A 69 -26.31 -4.96 -8.07
CA ASN A 69 -25.09 -5.01 -7.26
C ASN A 69 -24.04 -3.97 -7.64
N ARG A 70 -24.36 -3.00 -8.52
CA ARG A 70 -23.48 -1.88 -8.94
C ARG A 70 -22.01 -2.29 -9.09
N CYS A 71 -21.71 -3.20 -10.00
CA CYS A 71 -20.31 -3.63 -10.16
C CYS A 71 -19.44 -2.48 -10.66
N ARG A 72 -18.25 -2.36 -10.05
CA ARG A 72 -17.21 -1.47 -10.54
C ARG A 72 -16.92 -1.83 -11.98
N ASN A 73 -17.25 -0.91 -12.89
CA ASN A 73 -16.99 -0.95 -14.34
C ASN A 73 -15.70 -1.72 -14.68
N ARG A 74 -15.82 -3.03 -14.92
CA ARG A 74 -14.81 -3.79 -15.64
C ARG A 74 -15.45 -4.16 -16.96
N LYS A 75 -14.96 -3.54 -18.04
CA LYS A 75 -15.26 -4.00 -19.39
C LYS A 75 -14.78 -5.44 -19.49
N PHE A 76 -15.71 -6.38 -19.60
CA PHE A 76 -15.41 -7.71 -20.09
C PHE A 76 -15.81 -7.74 -21.56
N LYS A 77 -14.85 -8.13 -22.40
CA LYS A 77 -15.04 -8.44 -23.82
C LYS A 77 -15.56 -9.87 -23.94
#